data_AF-A0A7S3BQW6-F1
#
_entry.id   AF-A0A7S3BQW6-F1
#
_cell.length_a   1.000
_cell.length_b   1.000
_cell.length_c   1.000
_cell.angle_alpha   90.00
_cell.angle_beta   90.00
_cell.angle_gamma   90.00
#
_symmetry.space_group_name_H-M   'P 1'
#
loop_
_entity.id
_entity.type
_entity.pdbx_description
1 polymer ?
#
loop_
_entity_poly.entity_id
_entity_poly.type
_entity_poly.pdbx_seq_one_letter_code
_entity_poly.pdbx_strand_id
1 'polypeptide(L)'
;PLLFTRERQAAVEKPMEMTLGEAVSKGIIANETLGYFMGRTYLFLVKCGVDPKRLRFRQHLQHEMAHYACDCWDAEIECSYGWVECVGLADRSAYDLTAHAAVSKVDLSAHEVFDTPREEEMVEIKPSKKDIAKAFKRDTKAVTEALEAMDEAEAMAMAERHAAGDEASVTNAATGQEFAIAPGMVAIAKKTKKVTGRSF
;
A
#
# COMPACT_ATOMS: atom_id res chain seq x y z
N PRO A 1 28.12 4.66 -1.74
CA PRO A 1 27.96 4.55 -0.26
C PRO A 1 28.06 3.08 0.14
N LEU A 2 28.35 2.78 1.41
CA LEU A 2 28.27 1.40 1.92
C LEU A 2 26.80 1.05 2.19
N LEU A 3 26.32 -0.05 1.62
CA LEU A 3 24.96 -0.58 1.83
C LEU A 3 25.04 -1.92 2.55
N PHE A 4 24.28 -2.05 3.64
CA PHE A 4 24.17 -3.26 4.43
C PHE A 4 22.72 -3.77 4.36
N THR A 5 22.42 -4.53 3.31
CA THR A 5 21.09 -5.04 3.01
C THR A 5 20.62 -6.08 4.03
N ARG A 6 19.33 -6.43 4.01
CA ARG A 6 18.78 -7.51 4.84
C ARG A 6 19.48 -8.84 4.60
N GLU A 7 19.70 -9.19 3.33
CA GLU A 7 20.32 -10.47 2.95
C GLU A 7 21.74 -10.58 3.48
N ARG A 8 22.52 -9.49 3.38
CA ARG A 8 23.89 -9.45 3.90
C ARG A 8 23.94 -9.53 5.42
N GLN A 9 23.00 -8.89 6.11
CA GLN A 9 22.87 -9.01 7.57
C GLN A 9 22.56 -10.46 7.97
N ALA A 10 21.59 -11.09 7.29
CA ALA A 10 21.21 -12.47 7.55
C ALA A 10 22.35 -13.47 7.24
N ALA A 11 23.16 -13.19 6.21
CA ALA A 11 24.32 -13.99 5.85
C ALA A 11 25.59 -13.67 6.68
N VAL A 12 25.52 -12.71 7.61
CA VAL A 12 26.65 -12.23 8.41
C VAL A 12 27.82 -11.76 7.52
N GLU A 13 27.48 -11.15 6.39
CA GLU A 13 28.44 -10.58 5.45
C GLU A 13 28.75 -9.12 5.76
N LYS A 14 29.82 -8.60 5.14
CA LYS A 14 30.14 -7.17 5.25
C LYS A 14 29.20 -6.32 4.37
N PRO A 15 29.00 -5.02 4.72
CA PRO A 15 28.38 -4.06 3.82
C PRO A 15 29.12 -4.02 2.48
N MET A 16 28.39 -3.73 1.40
CA MET A 16 28.96 -3.62 0.06
C MET A 16 28.96 -2.18 -0.43
N GLU A 17 29.94 -1.83 -1.25
CA GLU A 17 29.89 -0.58 -2.00
C GLU A 17 29.00 -0.75 -3.23
N MET A 18 28.05 0.16 -3.40
CA MET A 18 27.20 0.26 -4.57
C MET A 18 26.76 1.70 -4.77
N THR A 19 26.53 2.09 -6.02
CA THR A 19 25.89 3.39 -6.29
C THR A 19 24.41 3.31 -5.94
N LEU A 20 23.81 4.43 -5.53
CA LEU A 20 22.38 4.45 -5.19
C LEU A 20 21.51 4.17 -6.43
N GLY A 21 21.94 4.62 -7.62
CA GLY A 21 21.24 4.33 -8.87
C GLY A 21 21.21 2.83 -9.19
N GLU A 22 22.32 2.12 -9.04
CA GLU A 22 22.35 0.65 -9.22
C GLU A 22 21.52 -0.08 -8.17
N ALA A 23 21.52 0.39 -6.92
CA ALA A 23 20.74 -0.22 -5.86
C ALA A 23 19.23 -0.07 -6.11
N VAL A 24 18.79 1.09 -6.61
CA VAL A 24 17.40 1.30 -7.05
C VAL A 24 17.08 0.46 -8.27
N SER A 25 17.94 0.43 -9.30
CA SER A 25 17.68 -0.34 -10.52
C SER A 25 17.60 -1.85 -10.29
N LYS A 26 18.26 -2.35 -9.22
CA LYS A 26 18.22 -3.75 -8.80
C LYS A 26 17.09 -4.06 -7.80
N GLY A 27 16.28 -3.08 -7.43
CA GLY A 27 15.21 -3.24 -6.44
C GLY A 27 15.71 -3.46 -5.01
N ILE A 28 16.98 -3.16 -4.71
CA ILE A 28 17.54 -3.24 -3.35
C ILE A 28 17.00 -2.08 -2.50
N ILE A 29 16.92 -0.89 -3.09
CA ILE A 29 16.22 0.27 -2.52
C ILE A 29 14.88 0.36 -3.24
N ALA A 30 13.79 0.41 -2.49
CA ALA A 30 12.44 0.22 -3.04
C ALA A 30 12.04 1.22 -4.15
N ASN A 31 12.49 2.48 -4.07
CA ASN A 31 12.12 3.51 -5.04
C ASN A 31 13.14 4.65 -5.13
N GLU A 32 13.01 5.47 -6.19
CA GLU A 32 13.88 6.61 -6.45
C GLU A 32 13.79 7.70 -5.37
N THR A 33 12.62 7.91 -4.76
CA THR A 33 12.43 8.90 -3.68
C THR A 33 13.28 8.55 -2.47
N LEU A 34 13.24 7.29 -2.02
CA LEU A 34 14.05 6.79 -0.91
C LEU A 34 15.54 6.87 -1.27
N GLY A 35 15.92 6.43 -2.47
CA GLY A 35 17.29 6.54 -2.98
C GLY A 35 17.80 7.99 -3.01
N TYR A 36 16.96 8.94 -3.43
CA TYR A 36 17.29 10.36 -3.43
C TYR A 36 17.57 10.88 -2.02
N PHE A 37 16.68 10.60 -1.05
CA PHE A 37 16.89 11.04 0.33
C PHE A 37 18.08 10.36 1.00
N MET A 38 18.34 9.08 0.73
CA MET A 38 19.59 8.43 1.16
C MET A 38 20.82 9.16 0.61
N GLY A 39 20.79 9.55 -0.67
CA GLY A 39 21.86 10.34 -1.30
C GLY A 39 22.04 11.72 -0.67
N ARG A 40 20.94 12.44 -0.41
CA ARG A 40 20.96 13.74 0.27
C ARG A 40 21.50 13.63 1.69
N THR A 41 21.09 12.61 2.44
CA THR A 41 21.60 12.32 3.78
C THR A 41 23.09 12.02 3.75
N TYR A 42 23.57 11.19 2.82
CA TYR A 42 24.99 10.92 2.64
C TYR A 42 25.79 12.21 2.40
N LEU A 43 25.38 13.02 1.42
CA LEU A 43 26.05 14.28 1.10
C LEU A 43 26.05 15.25 2.29
N PHE A 44 24.94 15.31 3.04
CA PHE A 44 24.83 16.14 4.23
C PHE A 44 25.79 15.69 5.34
N LEU A 45 25.81 14.40 5.68
CA LEU A 45 26.67 13.86 6.73
C LEU A 45 28.16 14.04 6.39
N VAL A 46 28.55 13.78 5.14
CA VAL A 46 29.93 13.99 4.68
C VAL A 46 30.30 15.47 4.77
N LYS A 47 29.40 16.38 4.39
CA LYS A 47 29.61 17.83 4.51
C LYS A 47 29.75 18.28 5.97
N CYS A 48 29.08 17.60 6.91
CA CYS A 48 29.23 17.82 8.34
C CYS A 48 30.53 17.25 8.93
N GLY A 49 31.35 16.57 8.13
CA GLY A 49 32.66 16.05 8.53
C GLY A 49 32.67 14.56 8.92
N VAL A 50 31.59 13.82 8.68
CA VAL A 50 31.58 12.36 8.86
C VAL A 50 32.50 11.72 7.83
N ASP A 51 33.41 10.84 8.29
CA ASP A 51 34.28 10.06 7.40
C ASP A 51 33.42 9.10 6.55
N PRO A 52 33.42 9.24 5.20
CA PRO A 52 32.67 8.34 4.32
C PRO A 52 32.97 6.85 4.50
N LYS A 53 34.16 6.48 4.98
CA LYS A 53 34.54 5.09 5.24
C LYS A 53 33.88 4.52 6.49
N ARG A 54 33.40 5.39 7.37
CA ARG A 54 32.73 5.09 8.63
C ARG A 54 31.24 5.41 8.58
N LEU A 55 30.68 5.51 7.37
CA LEU A 55 29.27 5.78 7.11
C LEU A 55 28.71 4.65 6.26
N ARG A 56 27.63 4.02 6.73
CA ARG A 56 26.89 3.02 5.97
C ARG A 56 25.39 3.26 6.07
N PHE A 57 24.64 2.72 5.12
CA PHE A 57 23.20 2.59 5.21
C PHE A 57 22.86 1.13 5.53
N ARG A 58 22.21 0.88 6.66
CA ARG A 58 21.74 -0.45 7.07
C ARG A 58 20.25 -0.55 6.83
N GLN A 59 19.81 -1.56 6.09
CA GLN A 59 18.39 -1.81 5.89
C GLN A 59 17.81 -2.48 7.14
N HIS A 60 16.63 -2.08 7.61
CA HIS A 60 15.96 -2.77 8.72
C HIS A 60 15.68 -4.22 8.37
N LEU A 61 15.86 -5.16 9.31
CA LEU A 61 15.43 -6.55 9.12
C LEU A 61 13.90 -6.65 9.14
N GLN A 62 13.34 -7.74 8.62
CA GLN A 62 11.88 -7.93 8.54
C GLN A 62 11.17 -7.82 9.89
N HIS A 63 11.83 -8.27 10.98
CA HIS A 63 11.30 -8.21 12.34
C HIS A 63 11.56 -6.86 13.04
N GLU A 64 12.43 -6.03 12.48
CA GLU A 64 12.72 -4.67 12.94
C GLU A 64 11.85 -3.63 12.22
N MET A 65 11.33 -3.97 11.04
CA MET A 65 10.40 -3.11 10.34
C MET A 65 9.18 -2.85 11.22
N ALA A 66 8.85 -1.57 11.40
CA ALA A 66 7.55 -1.21 11.91
C ALA A 66 6.47 -1.79 10.97
N HIS A 67 5.33 -2.20 11.53
CA HIS A 67 4.22 -2.85 10.80
C HIS A 67 3.62 -2.00 9.66
N TYR A 68 4.07 -0.75 9.52
CA TYR A 68 3.64 0.22 8.53
C TYR A 68 4.72 0.62 7.50
N ALA A 69 5.96 0.14 7.63
CA ALA A 69 7.05 0.52 6.74
C ALA A 69 7.18 -0.44 5.55
N CYS A 70 7.26 0.08 4.33
CA CYS A 70 7.48 -0.71 3.12
C CYS A 70 8.98 -1.00 2.91
N ASP A 71 9.83 -0.02 3.18
CA ASP A 71 11.28 -0.15 3.24
C ASP A 71 11.83 0.87 4.24
N CYS A 72 12.91 0.53 4.93
CA CYS A 72 13.51 1.39 5.95
C CYS A 72 15.02 1.18 6.00
N TRP A 73 15.75 2.30 5.99
CA TRP A 73 17.20 2.35 6.00
C TRP A 73 17.72 3.33 7.05
N ASP A 74 18.68 2.88 7.84
CA ASP A 74 19.38 3.70 8.82
C ASP A 74 20.72 4.15 8.26
N ALA A 75 21.00 5.45 8.28
CA ALA A 75 22.36 5.94 8.16
C ALA A 75 23.08 5.72 9.50
N GLU A 76 24.07 4.85 9.51
CA GLU A 76 24.86 4.51 10.69
C GLU A 76 26.28 5.05 10.57
N ILE A 77 26.80 5.55 11.68
CA ILE A 77 28.17 6.07 11.81
C ILE A 77 28.97 5.16 12.74
N GLU A 78 30.19 4.81 12.36
CA GLU A 78 31.10 4.02 13.20
C GLU A 78 31.81 4.90 14.23
N CYS A 79 31.43 4.71 15.49
CA CYS A 79 31.95 5.39 16.67
C CYS A 79 32.84 4.44 17.49
N SER A 80 33.42 4.94 18.60
CA SER A 80 34.22 4.12 19.54
C SER A 80 33.48 2.95 20.17
N TYR A 81 32.14 2.99 20.15
CA TYR A 81 31.25 1.95 20.69
C TYR A 81 30.64 1.06 19.59
N GLY A 82 31.11 1.19 18.35
CA GLY A 82 30.57 0.49 17.18
C GLY A 82 29.66 1.37 16.33
N TRP A 83 28.83 0.72 15.51
CA TRP A 83 27.90 1.38 14.59
C TRP A 83 26.68 1.89 15.33
N VAL A 84 26.35 3.17 15.13
CA VAL A 84 25.21 3.83 15.77
C VAL A 84 24.36 4.50 14.70
N GLU A 85 23.04 4.30 14.75
CA GLU A 85 22.07 5.03 13.93
C GLU A 85 22.15 6.53 14.22
N CYS A 86 22.25 7.34 13.17
CA CYS A 86 22.18 8.80 13.27
C CYS A 86 21.00 9.41 12.50
N VAL A 87 20.46 8.69 11.49
CA VAL A 87 19.30 9.12 10.69
C VAL A 87 18.53 7.89 10.24
N GLY A 88 17.24 7.79 10.59
CA GLY A 88 16.31 6.81 10.03
C GLY A 88 15.61 7.34 8.78
N LEU A 89 15.56 6.53 7.71
CA LEU A 89 14.84 6.82 6.47
C LEU A 89 13.76 5.74 6.25
N ALA A 90 12.52 6.07 6.61
CA ALA A 90 11.39 5.14 6.53
C ALA A 90 10.40 5.55 5.43
N ASP A 91 10.10 4.61 4.53
CA ASP A 91 8.95 4.70 3.63
C ASP A 91 7.72 4.12 4.33
N ARG A 92 6.81 4.99 4.73
CA ARG A 92 5.58 4.65 5.48
C ARG A 92 4.33 4.62 4.59
N SER A 93 4.49 4.80 3.28
CA SER A 93 3.39 4.96 2.32
C SER A 93 2.30 5.90 2.86
N ALA A 94 1.02 5.50 2.82
CA ALA A 94 -0.10 6.29 3.34
C ALA A 94 -0.56 5.86 4.75
N TYR A 95 0.21 5.03 5.47
CA TYR A 95 -0.28 4.39 6.71
C TYR A 95 -0.79 5.40 7.74
N ASP A 96 -0.02 6.45 8.03
CA ASP A 96 -0.39 7.46 9.03
C ASP A 96 -1.68 8.18 8.65
N LEU A 97 -1.79 8.61 7.38
CA LEU A 97 -2.97 9.32 6.88
C LEU A 97 -4.19 8.41 6.93
N THR A 98 -4.08 7.16 6.48
CA THR A 98 -5.16 6.17 6.54
C THR A 98 -5.59 5.91 7.97
N ALA A 99 -4.65 5.72 8.90
CA ALA A 99 -4.95 5.48 10.31
C ALA A 99 -5.64 6.68 10.95
N HIS A 100 -5.13 7.90 10.71
CA HIS A 100 -5.74 9.13 11.23
C HIS A 100 -7.11 9.42 10.61
N ALA A 101 -7.30 9.21 9.30
CA ALA A 101 -8.58 9.37 8.63
C ALA A 101 -9.63 8.38 9.17
N ALA A 102 -9.24 7.12 9.40
CA ALA A 102 -10.13 6.09 9.93
C ALA A 102 -10.69 6.44 11.31
N VAL A 103 -9.89 7.08 12.18
CA VAL A 103 -10.31 7.48 13.53
C VAL A 103 -11.04 8.81 13.52
N SER A 104 -10.48 9.82 12.86
CA SER A 104 -11.03 11.19 12.86
C SER A 104 -12.29 11.36 12.01
N LYS A 105 -12.52 10.45 11.06
CA LYS A 105 -13.55 10.56 10.02
C LYS A 105 -13.40 11.80 9.14
N VAL A 106 -12.19 12.35 9.08
CA VAL A 106 -11.81 13.43 8.17
C VAL A 106 -11.08 12.84 6.97
N ASP A 107 -11.47 13.27 5.78
CA ASP A 107 -10.79 12.89 4.54
C ASP A 107 -9.40 13.54 4.48
N LEU A 108 -8.36 12.71 4.37
CA LEU A 108 -6.96 13.11 4.25
C LEU A 108 -6.35 12.64 2.92
N SER A 109 -7.19 12.36 1.92
CA SER A 109 -6.76 11.98 0.57
C SER A 109 -6.27 13.18 -0.25
N ALA A 110 -5.43 12.89 -1.24
CA ALA A 110 -5.04 13.88 -2.24
C ALA A 110 -5.82 13.63 -3.53
N HIS A 111 -6.33 14.69 -4.17
CA HIS A 111 -7.01 14.60 -5.46
C HIS A 111 -6.17 15.24 -6.57
N GLU A 112 -5.79 14.44 -7.57
CA GLU A 112 -5.13 14.90 -8.78
C GLU A 112 -6.17 15.10 -9.88
N VAL A 113 -6.34 16.35 -10.33
CA VAL A 113 -7.21 16.69 -11.46
C VAL A 113 -6.47 16.40 -12.76
N PHE A 114 -7.12 15.71 -13.70
CA PHE A 114 -6.56 15.47 -15.02
C PHE A 114 -6.64 16.73 -15.89
N ASP A 115 -5.59 17.00 -16.68
CA ASP A 115 -5.58 18.10 -17.65
C ASP A 115 -6.77 18.04 -18.62
N THR A 116 -7.15 16.82 -19.01
CA THR A 116 -8.35 16.54 -19.82
C THR A 116 -9.11 15.38 -19.20
N PRO A 117 -10.45 15.48 -19.06
CA PRO A 117 -11.27 14.37 -18.58
C PRO A 117 -11.08 13.11 -19.43
N ARG A 118 -11.04 11.96 -18.78
CA ARG A 118 -10.88 10.66 -19.41
C ARG A 118 -12.17 9.87 -19.30
N GLU A 119 -12.41 8.99 -20.26
CA GLU A 119 -13.47 7.99 -20.17
C GLU A 119 -12.83 6.69 -19.69
N GLU A 120 -13.25 6.23 -18.51
CA GLU A 120 -12.79 4.95 -17.95
C GLU A 120 -13.98 4.02 -17.79
N GLU A 121 -13.80 2.76 -18.19
CA GLU A 121 -14.75 1.70 -17.88
C GLU A 121 -14.56 1.29 -16.42
N MET A 122 -15.60 1.49 -15.62
CA MET A 122 -15.62 1.04 -14.24
C MET A 122 -16.74 0.03 -14.05
N VAL A 123 -16.48 -1.01 -13.26
CA VAL A 123 -17.55 -1.89 -12.78
C VAL A 123 -18.34 -1.14 -11.73
N GLU A 124 -19.61 -0.90 -12.01
CA GLU A 124 -20.55 -0.34 -11.05
C GLU A 124 -21.31 -1.46 -10.37
N ILE A 125 -21.11 -1.60 -9.06
CA ILE A 125 -21.84 -2.52 -8.19
C ILE A 125 -22.94 -1.72 -7.50
N LYS A 126 -24.20 -2.09 -7.73
CA LYS A 126 -25.36 -1.41 -7.15
C LYS A 126 -26.22 -2.40 -6.34
N PRO A 127 -26.00 -2.49 -5.02
CA PRO A 127 -26.80 -3.34 -4.15
C PRO A 127 -28.26 -2.89 -4.08
N SER A 128 -29.21 -3.82 -4.21
CA SER A 128 -30.64 -3.57 -3.98
C SER A 128 -30.93 -3.57 -2.48
N LYS A 129 -30.87 -2.40 -1.85
CA LYS A 129 -31.13 -2.25 -0.41
C LYS A 129 -32.45 -2.87 0.05
N LYS A 130 -33.49 -2.83 -0.80
CA LYS A 130 -34.80 -3.40 -0.51
C LYS A 130 -34.74 -4.93 -0.44
N ASP A 131 -34.13 -5.57 -1.43
CA ASP A 131 -34.10 -7.03 -1.54
C ASP A 131 -33.11 -7.64 -0.55
N ILE A 132 -31.97 -6.98 -0.35
CA ILE A 132 -31.00 -7.33 0.69
C ILE A 132 -31.64 -7.21 2.08
N ALA A 133 -32.37 -6.13 2.37
CA ALA A 133 -33.04 -5.96 3.65
C ALA A 133 -34.10 -7.05 3.92
N LYS A 134 -34.82 -7.46 2.87
CA LYS A 134 -35.82 -8.53 2.96
C LYS A 134 -35.18 -9.90 3.26
N ALA A 135 -34.02 -10.19 2.66
CA ALA A 135 -33.33 -11.47 2.81
C ALA A 135 -32.52 -11.56 4.11
N PHE A 136 -31.72 -10.53 4.42
CA PHE A 136 -30.69 -10.59 5.47
C PHE A 136 -31.05 -9.87 6.77
N LYS A 137 -32.09 -9.02 6.77
CA LYS A 137 -32.61 -8.32 7.96
C LYS A 137 -31.51 -7.65 8.79
N ARG A 138 -31.07 -8.26 9.89
CA ARG A 138 -30.01 -7.73 10.77
C ARG A 138 -28.65 -7.63 10.07
N ASP A 139 -28.39 -8.49 9.09
CA ASP A 139 -27.11 -8.58 8.38
C ASP A 139 -27.07 -7.68 7.12
N THR A 140 -28.12 -6.89 6.86
CA THR A 140 -28.23 -5.99 5.69
C THR A 140 -27.02 -5.09 5.52
N LYS A 141 -26.55 -4.50 6.62
CA LYS A 141 -25.39 -3.59 6.60
C LYS A 141 -24.12 -4.35 6.21
N ALA A 142 -23.86 -5.49 6.85
CA ALA A 142 -22.67 -6.31 6.60
C ALA A 142 -22.63 -6.84 5.15
N VAL A 143 -23.77 -7.23 4.59
CA VAL A 143 -23.89 -7.69 3.19
C VAL A 143 -23.67 -6.53 2.22
N THR A 144 -24.25 -5.35 2.50
CA THR A 144 -24.07 -4.17 1.64
C THR A 144 -22.61 -3.73 1.60
N GLU A 145 -21.96 -3.64 2.76
CA GLU A 145 -20.54 -3.29 2.86
C GLU A 145 -19.64 -4.33 2.17
N ALA A 146 -19.97 -5.63 2.27
CA ALA A 146 -19.22 -6.67 1.59
C ALA A 146 -19.35 -6.59 0.06
N LEU A 147 -20.55 -6.33 -0.46
CA LEU A 147 -20.78 -6.13 -1.90
C LEU A 147 -20.07 -4.88 -2.44
N GLU A 148 -20.09 -3.78 -1.68
CA GLU A 148 -19.44 -2.52 -2.07
C GLU A 148 -17.90 -2.60 -2.01
N ALA A 149 -17.36 -3.58 -1.29
CA ALA A 149 -15.91 -3.80 -1.14
C ALA A 149 -15.30 -4.81 -2.13
N MET A 150 -16.12 -5.45 -2.97
CA MET A 150 -15.62 -6.42 -3.97
C MET A 150 -14.70 -5.77 -5.00
N ASP A 151 -13.69 -6.50 -5.44
CA ASP A 151 -12.86 -6.07 -6.58
C ASP A 151 -13.55 -6.31 -7.94
N GLU A 152 -12.94 -5.83 -9.03
CA GLU A 152 -13.50 -5.99 -10.38
C GLU A 152 -13.64 -7.47 -10.77
N ALA A 153 -12.68 -8.33 -10.40
CA ALA A 153 -12.71 -9.74 -10.78
C ALA A 153 -13.83 -10.48 -10.05
N GLU A 154 -13.98 -10.25 -8.74
CA GLU A 154 -15.06 -10.79 -7.91
C GLU A 154 -16.43 -10.33 -8.40
N ALA A 155 -16.59 -9.04 -8.67
CA ALA A 155 -17.85 -8.47 -9.14
C ALA A 155 -18.26 -9.03 -10.51
N MET A 156 -17.31 -9.14 -11.45
CA MET A 156 -17.59 -9.70 -12.78
C MET A 156 -17.91 -11.19 -12.72
N ALA A 157 -17.21 -11.96 -11.88
CA ALA A 157 -17.52 -13.38 -11.67
C ALA A 157 -18.92 -13.58 -11.06
N MET A 158 -19.34 -12.71 -10.12
CA MET A 158 -20.70 -12.71 -9.59
C MET A 158 -21.73 -12.37 -10.67
N ALA A 159 -21.44 -11.37 -11.51
CA ALA A 159 -22.32 -10.97 -12.60
C ALA A 159 -22.56 -12.12 -13.61
N GLU A 160 -21.51 -12.88 -13.94
CA GLU A 160 -21.60 -14.05 -14.82
C GLU A 160 -22.47 -15.15 -14.21
N ARG A 161 -22.30 -15.47 -12.92
CA ARG A 161 -23.16 -16.44 -12.22
C ARG A 161 -24.62 -15.99 -12.20
N HIS A 162 -24.88 -14.73 -11.88
CA HIS A 162 -26.25 -14.20 -11.87
C HIS A 162 -26.90 -14.20 -13.26
N ALA A 163 -26.12 -14.01 -14.32
CA ALA A 163 -26.60 -14.13 -15.70
C ALA A 163 -26.98 -15.57 -16.07
N ALA A 164 -26.30 -16.57 -15.49
CA ALA A 164 -26.68 -17.98 -15.59
C ALA A 164 -27.89 -18.37 -14.71
N GLY A 165 -28.35 -17.45 -13.83
CA GLY A 165 -29.43 -17.68 -12.88
C GLY A 165 -28.99 -18.33 -11.57
N ASP A 166 -27.67 -18.47 -11.36
CA ASP A 166 -27.10 -19.11 -10.18
C ASP A 166 -26.92 -18.10 -9.03
N GLU A 167 -26.90 -18.61 -7.80
CA GLU A 167 -26.48 -17.84 -6.64
C GLU A 167 -24.95 -17.68 -6.62
N ALA A 168 -24.49 -16.54 -6.10
CA ALA A 168 -23.07 -16.27 -5.84
C ALA A 168 -22.88 -15.96 -4.37
N SER A 169 -21.67 -16.01 -3.85
CA SER A 169 -21.39 -15.63 -2.47
C SER A 169 -20.49 -14.40 -2.39
N VAL A 170 -20.63 -13.66 -1.29
CA VAL A 170 -19.72 -12.59 -0.91
C VAL A 170 -19.32 -12.77 0.55
N THR A 171 -18.06 -12.51 0.85
CA THR A 171 -17.51 -12.63 2.21
C THR A 171 -17.27 -11.24 2.78
N ASN A 172 -17.77 -10.98 3.99
CA ASN A 172 -17.45 -9.75 4.68
C ASN A 172 -16.03 -9.85 5.26
N ALA A 173 -15.10 -9.04 4.76
CA ALA A 173 -13.69 -9.08 5.16
C ALA A 173 -13.45 -8.79 6.66
N ALA A 174 -14.35 -8.05 7.33
CA ALA A 174 -14.20 -7.73 8.75
C ALA A 174 -14.65 -8.86 9.68
N THR A 175 -15.64 -9.65 9.27
CA THR A 175 -16.21 -10.73 10.11
C THR A 175 -15.87 -12.14 9.62
N GLY A 176 -15.39 -12.29 8.38
CA GLY A 176 -15.18 -13.57 7.72
C GLY A 176 -16.47 -14.30 7.38
N GLN A 177 -17.63 -13.66 7.56
CA GLN A 177 -18.94 -14.27 7.31
C GLN A 177 -19.25 -14.26 5.82
N GLU A 178 -19.66 -15.41 5.29
CA GLU A 178 -20.08 -15.58 3.90
C GLU A 178 -21.61 -15.46 3.76
N PHE A 179 -22.05 -14.78 2.71
CA PHE A 179 -23.46 -14.54 2.39
C PHE A 179 -23.80 -14.99 0.98
N ALA A 180 -24.85 -15.78 0.82
CA ALA A 180 -25.37 -16.21 -0.49
C ALA A 180 -26.27 -15.12 -1.12
N ILE A 181 -25.82 -14.55 -2.23
CA ILE A 181 -26.45 -13.46 -2.96
C ILE A 181 -27.18 -14.02 -4.17
N ALA A 182 -28.51 -13.92 -4.14
CA ALA A 182 -29.36 -14.33 -5.24
C ALA A 182 -29.38 -13.28 -6.38
N PRO A 183 -29.68 -13.69 -7.62
CA PRO A 183 -29.91 -12.77 -8.73
C PRO A 183 -30.94 -11.69 -8.39
N GLY A 184 -30.64 -10.43 -8.71
CA GLY A 184 -31.50 -9.28 -8.42
C GLY A 184 -31.24 -8.60 -7.07
N MET A 185 -30.48 -9.22 -6.17
CA MET A 185 -30.03 -8.54 -4.94
C MET A 185 -28.94 -7.49 -5.20
N VAL A 186 -28.22 -7.60 -6.32
CA VAL A 186 -27.20 -6.65 -6.75
C VAL A 186 -27.24 -6.56 -8.27
N ALA A 187 -27.06 -5.35 -8.80
CA ALA A 187 -26.85 -5.12 -10.22
C ALA A 187 -25.37 -4.77 -10.45
N ILE A 188 -24.70 -5.52 -11.31
CA ILE A 188 -23.28 -5.33 -11.64
C ILE A 188 -23.18 -5.10 -13.15
N ALA A 189 -22.57 -3.99 -13.55
CA ALA A 189 -22.38 -3.67 -14.96
C ALA A 189 -21.11 -2.83 -15.19
N LYS A 190 -20.44 -3.06 -16.32
CA LYS A 190 -19.41 -2.13 -16.81
C LYS A 190 -20.08 -0.86 -17.34
N LYS A 191 -19.65 0.29 -16.84
CA LYS A 191 -20.09 1.59 -17.34
C LYS A 191 -18.91 2.48 -17.63
N THR A 192 -18.95 3.12 -18.78
CA THR A 192 -18.06 4.22 -19.11
C THR A 192 -18.44 5.44 -18.28
N LYS A 193 -17.54 5.89 -17.41
CA LYS A 193 -17.69 7.13 -16.65
C LYS A 193 -16.64 8.14 -17.07
N LYS A 194 -17.07 9.39 -17.18
CA LYS A 194 -16.17 10.52 -17.35
C LYS A 194 -15.53 10.84 -16.00
N VAL A 195 -14.25 10.54 -15.87
CA VAL A 195 -13.43 10.85 -14.69
C VAL A 195 -12.61 12.11 -14.97
N THR A 196 -12.65 13.04 -14.01
CA THR A 196 -11.98 14.35 -14.10
C THR A 196 -10.70 14.41 -13.28
N GLY A 197 -10.42 13.36 -12.51
CA GLY A 197 -9.25 13.24 -11.67
C GLY A 197 -9.25 11.89 -10.95
N ARG A 198 -8.20 11.65 -10.16
CA ARG A 198 -8.06 10.47 -9.30
C ARG A 198 -7.69 10.89 -7.89
N SER A 199 -8.12 10.10 -6.92
CA SER A 199 -7.76 10.29 -5.52
C SER A 199 -6.74 9.25 -5.08
N PHE A 200 -5.86 9.64 -4.15
CA PHE A 200 -4.83 8.81 -3.52
C PHE A 200 -5.00 8.80 -2.01
#